data_AF-A0A3P1C187-F1
#
_entry.id   AF-A0A3P1C187-F1
#
_cell.length_a   1.000
_cell.length_b   1.000
_cell.length_c   1.000
_cell.angle_alpha   90.00
_cell.angle_beta   90.00
_cell.angle_gamma   90.00
#
_symmetry.space_group_name_H-M   'P 1'
#
loop_
_entity.id
_entity.type
_entity.pdbx_description
1 polymer ?
#
loop_
_entity_poly.entity_id
_entity_poly.type
_entity_poly.pdbx_seq_one_letter_code
_entity_poly.pdbx_strand_id
1 'polypeptide(L)'
;MKLKLIMAGVFCTLAGFSTVLAQSNARVEKIQGIETYVMCEPLRAYETVFEISSGAKAASLFTGGVVNEGVSDKASQFVRRASKQGKNDNKEFDAVVISGSKTAIAVKFKGDGGEKGMAKVRKIDGLAVYVMNEPLKDYETVVDASGGLKAKSYFTGGIVNNSIEEDIEQFVRRVKKEADEIKKPIDAVVYSSGKRAIGVKFK
;
A
#
# COMPACT_ATOMS: atom_id res chain seq x y z
N MET A 1 50.96 -26.33 42.40
CA MET A 1 50.17 -27.58 42.52
C MET A 1 48.79 -27.26 43.10
N LYS A 2 47.78 -27.99 42.63
CA LYS A 2 46.37 -28.05 43.07
C LYS A 2 45.38 -27.09 42.39
N LEU A 3 45.04 -27.50 41.18
CA LEU A 3 43.72 -27.54 40.55
C LEU A 3 42.55 -27.62 41.55
N LYS A 4 41.55 -26.73 41.42
CA LYS A 4 40.15 -27.02 41.74
C LYS A 4 39.24 -26.43 40.65
N LEU A 5 38.70 -27.35 39.87
CA LEU A 5 37.50 -27.26 39.05
C LEU A 5 36.30 -26.91 39.96
N ILE A 6 35.32 -26.11 39.51
CA ILE A 6 33.88 -26.28 39.77
C ILE A 6 33.06 -25.31 38.88
N MET A 7 32.32 -25.94 37.96
CA MET A 7 30.96 -25.67 37.49
C MET A 7 30.53 -24.31 36.92
N ALA A 8 30.28 -24.35 35.61
CA ALA A 8 28.96 -24.18 34.97
C ALA A 8 28.07 -23.02 35.45
N GLY A 9 28.05 -21.98 34.63
CA GLY A 9 26.98 -20.98 34.59
C GLY A 9 26.70 -20.58 33.14
N VAL A 10 26.14 -21.51 32.37
CA VAL A 10 25.49 -21.19 31.08
C VAL A 10 24.25 -20.38 31.44
N PHE A 11 24.35 -19.05 31.37
CA PHE A 11 23.18 -18.18 31.46
C PHE A 11 22.72 -17.87 30.05
N CYS A 12 21.83 -18.73 29.54
CA CYS A 12 21.01 -18.50 28.37
C CYS A 12 20.17 -17.23 28.57
N THR A 13 20.61 -16.09 28.07
CA THR A 13 19.69 -14.99 27.72
C THR A 13 19.33 -15.08 26.25
N LEU A 14 18.61 -16.15 25.91
CA LEU A 14 17.70 -16.15 24.76
C LEU A 14 16.49 -15.29 25.15
N ALA A 15 16.66 -13.97 25.11
CA ALA A 15 15.53 -13.06 25.06
C ALA A 15 15.00 -13.09 23.62
N GLY A 16 14.05 -14.00 23.39
CA GLY A 16 13.33 -14.10 22.14
C GLY A 16 12.59 -12.79 21.84
N PHE A 17 13.12 -12.02 20.89
CA PHE A 17 12.32 -11.08 20.11
C PHE A 17 11.86 -11.78 18.84
N SER A 18 10.87 -12.66 18.97
CA SER A 18 10.16 -13.25 17.83
C SER A 18 8.75 -12.69 17.76
N THR A 19 8.60 -11.38 17.54
CA THR A 19 7.29 -10.78 17.28
C THR A 19 7.37 -9.61 16.30
N VAL A 20 7.84 -9.82 15.06
CA VAL A 20 7.40 -9.00 13.90
C VAL A 20 7.40 -9.84 12.61
N LEU A 21 6.75 -11.00 12.63
CA LEU A 21 6.25 -11.63 11.40
C LEU A 21 4.72 -11.58 11.40
N ALA A 22 4.17 -10.37 11.58
CA ALA A 22 2.85 -10.09 11.01
C ALA A 22 3.05 -10.05 9.50
N GLN A 23 3.00 -11.24 8.88
CA GLN A 23 2.92 -11.44 7.44
C GLN A 23 1.62 -10.77 6.96
N SER A 24 1.74 -9.49 6.61
CA SER A 24 0.65 -8.67 6.12
C SER A 24 0.52 -8.89 4.61
N ASN A 25 0.01 -10.07 4.26
CA ASN A 25 -0.33 -10.39 2.89
C ASN A 25 -1.70 -9.76 2.54
N ALA A 26 -1.88 -9.39 1.29
CA ALA A 26 -3.12 -8.83 0.75
C ALA A 26 -3.52 -9.53 -0.55
N ARG A 27 -4.82 -9.59 -0.81
CA ARG A 27 -5.39 -9.92 -2.11
C ARG A 27 -5.49 -8.67 -2.95
N VAL A 28 -4.92 -8.72 -4.15
CA VAL A 28 -4.79 -7.60 -5.06
C VAL A 28 -6.00 -7.51 -5.97
N GLU A 29 -6.50 -6.29 -6.15
CA GLU A 29 -7.58 -6.00 -7.09
C GLU A 29 -7.07 -5.82 -8.53
N LYS A 30 -7.98 -5.99 -9.49
CA LYS A 30 -7.72 -5.70 -10.89
C LYS A 30 -8.34 -4.36 -11.25
N ILE A 31 -7.53 -3.47 -11.82
CA ILE A 31 -8.01 -2.21 -12.41
C ILE A 31 -8.02 -2.42 -13.93
N GLN A 32 -9.19 -2.24 -14.57
CA GLN A 32 -9.36 -2.44 -16.02
C GLN A 32 -8.86 -3.81 -16.51
N GLY A 33 -9.06 -4.85 -15.69
CA GLY A 33 -8.64 -6.23 -15.99
C GLY A 33 -7.17 -6.56 -15.71
N ILE A 34 -6.37 -5.58 -15.29
CA ILE A 34 -4.93 -5.73 -15.02
C ILE A 34 -4.69 -5.79 -13.52
N GLU A 35 -3.92 -6.79 -13.09
CA GLU A 35 -3.50 -6.94 -11.69
C GLU A 35 -2.65 -5.74 -11.26
N THR A 36 -3.12 -4.97 -10.27
CA THR A 36 -2.53 -3.67 -9.93
C THR A 36 -2.14 -3.59 -8.47
N TYR A 37 -0.83 -3.47 -8.22
CA TYR A 37 -0.25 -3.41 -6.89
C TYR A 37 -0.03 -1.95 -6.50
N VAL A 38 -0.87 -1.40 -5.62
CA VAL A 38 -0.72 -0.03 -5.12
C VAL A 38 -0.07 -0.07 -3.75
N MET A 39 1.09 0.59 -3.58
CA MET A 39 1.85 0.65 -2.32
C MET A 39 2.16 -0.73 -1.71
N CYS A 40 2.25 -1.76 -2.55
CA CYS A 40 2.56 -3.14 -2.17
C CYS A 40 3.37 -3.83 -3.28
N GLU A 41 3.96 -4.97 -2.94
CA GLU A 41 4.82 -5.72 -3.85
C GLU A 41 4.23 -7.10 -4.16
N PRO A 42 4.30 -7.56 -5.43
CA PRO A 42 3.96 -8.94 -5.76
C PRO A 42 4.78 -9.95 -4.98
N LEU A 43 4.15 -11.03 -4.50
CA LEU A 43 4.88 -12.17 -3.94
C LEU A 43 5.58 -13.00 -5.02
N ARG A 44 5.14 -12.86 -6.27
CA ARG A 44 5.70 -13.56 -7.43
C ARG A 44 6.96 -12.85 -7.91
N ALA A 45 7.97 -13.62 -8.30
CA ALA A 45 9.11 -13.06 -9.01
C ALA A 45 8.64 -12.47 -10.34
N TYR A 46 9.18 -11.32 -10.72
CA TYR A 46 8.82 -10.63 -11.95
C TYR A 46 10.05 -9.99 -12.59
N GLU A 47 9.90 -9.61 -13.85
CA GLU A 47 10.79 -8.69 -14.54
C GLU A 47 10.04 -7.42 -14.92
N THR A 48 10.75 -6.30 -14.89
CA THR A 48 10.24 -5.02 -15.36
C THR A 48 10.28 -4.99 -16.89
N VAL A 49 9.12 -4.81 -17.51
CA VAL A 49 9.01 -4.70 -18.98
C VAL A 49 9.29 -3.27 -19.42
N PHE A 50 8.70 -2.29 -18.71
CA PHE A 50 8.94 -0.86 -18.91
C PHE A 50 8.46 -0.05 -17.70
N GLU A 51 9.00 1.16 -17.56
CA GLU A 51 8.57 2.13 -16.55
C GLU A 51 7.53 3.09 -17.11
N ILE A 52 6.59 3.49 -16.25
CA ILE A 52 5.52 4.45 -16.53
C ILE A 52 5.71 5.65 -15.62
N SER A 53 5.98 6.81 -16.19
CA SER A 53 6.04 8.06 -15.45
C SER A 53 4.66 8.71 -15.31
N SER A 54 4.42 9.39 -14.19
CA SER A 54 3.25 10.25 -14.02
C SER A 54 3.34 11.40 -15.01
N GLY A 55 2.58 11.33 -16.10
CA GLY A 55 2.51 12.40 -17.09
C GLY A 55 1.81 13.64 -16.51
N ALA A 56 2.58 14.49 -15.82
CA ALA A 56 2.12 15.70 -15.12
C ALA A 56 1.37 16.71 -16.03
N LYS A 57 1.49 16.58 -17.35
CA LYS A 57 0.99 17.57 -18.31
C LYS A 57 -0.40 17.27 -18.89
N ALA A 58 -0.92 16.05 -18.78
CA ALA A 58 -2.18 15.71 -19.45
C ALA A 58 -3.44 16.04 -18.63
N ALA A 59 -3.40 15.85 -17.30
CA ALA A 59 -4.57 16.11 -16.45
C ALA A 59 -4.86 17.61 -16.31
N SER A 60 -3.82 18.43 -16.11
CA SER A 60 -3.95 19.89 -15.92
C SER A 60 -4.52 20.64 -17.13
N LEU A 61 -4.33 20.13 -18.35
CA LEU A 61 -4.83 20.75 -19.58
C LEU A 61 -6.29 20.37 -19.87
N PHE A 62 -6.74 19.18 -19.45
CA PHE A 62 -8.11 18.72 -19.68
C PHE A 62 -9.10 19.23 -18.61
N THR A 63 -8.65 19.51 -17.38
CA THR A 63 -9.53 19.94 -16.27
C THR A 63 -9.50 21.45 -15.99
N GLY A 64 -8.88 22.25 -16.87
CA GLY A 64 -8.81 23.71 -16.69
C GLY A 64 -7.98 24.16 -15.48
N GLY A 65 -6.97 23.38 -15.07
CA GLY A 65 -6.05 23.75 -13.98
C GLY A 65 -6.49 23.36 -12.56
N VAL A 66 -7.60 22.64 -12.40
CA VAL A 66 -8.03 22.11 -11.09
C VAL A 66 -8.00 20.58 -11.14
N VAL A 67 -7.04 19.96 -10.45
CA VAL A 67 -6.93 18.50 -10.37
C VAL A 67 -7.03 18.10 -8.90
N ASN A 68 -8.18 17.58 -8.48
CA ASN A 68 -8.36 16.87 -7.21
C ASN A 68 -8.54 15.38 -7.50
N GLU A 69 -7.46 14.75 -7.97
CA GLU A 69 -7.42 13.32 -8.24
C GLU A 69 -7.18 12.54 -6.94
N GLY A 70 -8.04 11.56 -6.66
CA GLY A 70 -7.79 10.62 -5.56
C GLY A 70 -6.78 9.54 -5.94
N VAL A 71 -6.35 8.75 -4.94
CA VAL A 71 -5.44 7.61 -5.14
C VAL A 71 -5.95 6.64 -6.23
N SER A 72 -7.25 6.36 -6.26
CA SER A 72 -7.88 5.48 -7.25
C SER A 72 -7.81 6.04 -8.67
N ASP A 73 -7.95 7.35 -8.82
CA ASP A 73 -7.87 8.02 -10.13
C ASP A 73 -6.43 7.96 -10.65
N LYS A 74 -5.46 8.29 -9.79
CA LYS A 74 -4.02 8.21 -10.09
C LYS A 74 -3.61 6.79 -10.47
N ALA A 75 -4.02 5.78 -9.70
CA ALA A 75 -3.76 4.38 -10.00
C ALA A 75 -4.35 3.96 -11.35
N SER A 76 -5.60 4.35 -11.62
CA SER A 76 -6.26 4.10 -12.90
C SER A 76 -5.54 4.77 -14.08
N GLN A 77 -4.96 5.95 -13.88
CA GLN A 77 -4.17 6.61 -14.91
C GLN A 77 -2.87 5.87 -15.22
N PHE A 78 -2.17 5.35 -14.21
CA PHE A 78 -0.97 4.52 -14.43
C PHE A 78 -1.31 3.27 -15.23
N VAL A 79 -2.39 2.57 -14.87
CA VAL A 79 -2.84 1.37 -15.59
C VAL A 79 -3.22 1.72 -17.03
N ARG A 80 -3.97 2.80 -17.26
CA ARG A 80 -4.33 3.24 -18.61
C ARG A 80 -3.11 3.59 -19.45
N ARG A 81 -2.10 4.26 -18.86
CA ARG A 81 -0.84 4.60 -19.55
C ARG A 81 -0.04 3.33 -19.86
N ALA A 82 0.05 2.39 -18.92
CA ALA A 82 0.70 1.11 -19.14
C ALA A 82 0.06 0.34 -20.30
N SER A 83 -1.28 0.23 -20.31
CA SER A 83 -2.02 -0.41 -21.41
C SER A 83 -1.80 0.28 -22.75
N LYS A 84 -1.77 1.62 -22.78
CA LYS A 84 -1.53 2.37 -24.02
C LYS A 84 -0.11 2.18 -24.52
N GLN A 85 0.88 2.26 -23.63
CA GLN A 85 2.28 2.07 -23.99
C GLN A 85 2.58 0.64 -24.42
N GLY A 86 2.06 -0.37 -23.70
CA GLY A 86 2.19 -1.78 -24.10
C GLY A 86 1.61 -2.05 -25.49
N LYS A 87 0.46 -1.45 -25.83
CA LYS A 87 -0.12 -1.54 -27.18
C LYS A 87 0.73 -0.83 -28.23
N ASN A 88 1.21 0.37 -27.95
CA ASN A 88 2.01 1.14 -28.89
C ASN A 88 3.37 0.50 -29.18
N ASP A 89 4.00 -0.07 -28.15
CA ASP A 89 5.36 -0.63 -28.22
C ASP A 89 5.34 -2.14 -28.54
N ASN A 90 4.16 -2.74 -28.74
CA ASN A 90 3.94 -4.20 -28.88
C ASN A 90 4.59 -5.01 -27.74
N LYS A 91 4.45 -4.52 -26.50
CA LYS A 91 4.96 -5.16 -25.29
C LYS A 91 3.81 -5.69 -24.43
N GLU A 92 3.87 -6.98 -24.12
CA GLU A 92 2.96 -7.62 -23.19
C GLU A 92 3.48 -7.52 -21.75
N PHE A 93 2.55 -7.34 -20.80
CA PHE A 93 2.82 -7.31 -19.37
C PHE A 93 1.62 -7.89 -18.62
N ASP A 94 1.85 -8.43 -17.42
CA ASP A 94 0.83 -9.11 -16.63
C ASP A 94 0.22 -8.20 -15.55
N ALA A 95 1.03 -7.29 -15.01
CA ALA A 95 0.64 -6.46 -13.87
C ALA A 95 1.30 -5.08 -13.90
N VAL A 96 0.75 -4.17 -13.10
CA VAL A 96 1.29 -2.84 -12.84
C VAL A 96 1.61 -2.71 -11.36
N VAL A 97 2.84 -2.33 -11.03
CA VAL A 97 3.28 -2.07 -9.64
C VAL A 97 3.50 -0.56 -9.47
N ILE A 98 2.80 0.01 -8.49
CA ILE A 98 2.81 1.43 -8.14
C ILE A 98 3.39 1.52 -6.72
N SER A 99 4.71 1.58 -6.63
CA SER A 99 5.44 1.54 -5.35
C SER A 99 5.50 2.89 -4.62
N GLY A 100 5.11 3.99 -5.27
CA GLY A 100 5.14 5.33 -4.67
C GLY A 100 4.69 6.48 -5.58
N SER A 101 5.36 7.62 -5.43
CA SER A 101 4.79 8.95 -5.72
C SER A 101 4.55 9.32 -7.18
N LYS A 102 5.42 8.90 -8.12
CA LYS A 102 5.42 9.44 -9.49
C LYS A 102 5.70 8.41 -10.58
N THR A 103 5.95 7.16 -10.23
CA THR A 103 6.32 6.11 -11.18
C THR A 103 5.57 4.83 -10.88
N ALA A 104 5.22 4.12 -11.94
CA ALA A 104 4.75 2.75 -11.89
C ALA A 104 5.62 1.92 -12.83
N ILE A 105 5.65 0.61 -12.63
CA ILE A 105 6.33 -0.32 -13.53
C ILE A 105 5.33 -1.34 -14.07
N ALA A 106 5.41 -1.62 -15.36
CA ALA A 106 4.73 -2.75 -15.97
C ALA A 106 5.64 -3.96 -15.83
N VAL A 107 5.09 -5.07 -15.34
CA VAL A 107 5.86 -6.25 -14.98
C VAL A 107 5.31 -7.50 -15.65
N LYS A 108 6.20 -8.45 -15.95
CA LYS A 108 5.87 -9.80 -16.42
C LYS A 108 6.33 -10.81 -15.37
N PHE A 109 5.46 -11.72 -14.97
CA PHE A 109 5.78 -12.69 -13.92
C PHE A 109 6.68 -13.80 -14.46
N LYS A 110 7.63 -14.24 -13.63
CA LYS A 110 8.55 -15.33 -13.94
C LYS A 110 7.97 -16.65 -13.42
N GLY A 111 7.86 -17.63 -14.32
CA GLY A 111 7.41 -18.99 -14.01
C GLY A 111 5.92 -19.11 -13.67
N ASP A 112 5.46 -20.35 -13.51
CA ASP A 112 4.03 -20.67 -13.42
C ASP A 112 3.50 -20.78 -11.97
N GLY A 113 4.39 -20.74 -10.97
CA GLY A 113 4.15 -21.32 -9.64
C GLY A 113 4.05 -20.37 -8.45
N GLY A 114 3.67 -19.10 -8.65
CA GLY A 114 3.53 -18.14 -7.55
C GLY A 114 2.10 -17.90 -7.10
N GLU A 115 1.90 -17.41 -5.87
CA GLU A 115 0.57 -17.04 -5.35
C GLU A 115 -0.01 -15.85 -6.16
N LYS A 116 -0.84 -16.17 -7.16
CA LYS A 116 -1.47 -15.17 -8.06
C LYS A 116 -2.40 -14.25 -7.26
N GLY A 117 -2.38 -12.95 -7.57
CA GLY A 117 -3.22 -11.98 -6.88
C GLY A 117 -2.81 -11.69 -5.44
N MET A 118 -1.60 -12.09 -5.02
CA MET A 118 -1.12 -11.88 -3.65
C MET A 118 0.01 -10.87 -3.60
N ALA A 119 -0.05 -10.00 -2.60
CA ALA A 119 0.94 -8.96 -2.36
C ALA A 119 1.43 -8.96 -0.92
N LYS A 120 2.68 -8.53 -0.75
CA LYS A 120 3.23 -8.10 0.54
C LYS A 120 2.96 -6.61 0.70
N VAL A 121 2.19 -6.24 1.72
CA VAL A 121 1.90 -4.82 1.97
C VAL A 121 3.03 -4.14 2.72
N ARG A 122 3.18 -2.84 2.46
CA ARG A 122 4.12 -1.98 3.20
C ARG A 122 3.54 -1.59 4.56
N LYS A 123 4.43 -1.22 5.47
CA LYS A 123 4.06 -0.63 6.76
C LYS A 123 4.37 0.86 6.75
N ILE A 124 3.47 1.66 7.30
CA ILE A 124 3.65 3.10 7.53
C ILE A 124 3.35 3.34 9.01
N ASP A 125 4.28 3.99 9.73
CA ASP A 125 4.18 4.23 11.18
C ASP A 125 3.89 2.96 12.02
N GLY A 126 4.40 1.81 11.57
CA GLY A 126 4.21 0.51 12.21
C GLY A 126 2.91 -0.22 11.85
N LEU A 127 1.98 0.43 11.16
CA LEU A 127 0.70 -0.13 10.73
C LEU A 127 0.82 -0.74 9.33
N ALA A 128 0.22 -1.90 9.11
CA ALA A 128 0.10 -2.46 7.76
C ALA A 128 -0.88 -1.61 6.95
N VAL A 129 -0.50 -1.20 5.73
CA VAL A 129 -1.32 -0.31 4.91
C VAL A 129 -1.78 -1.02 3.65
N TYR A 130 -3.09 -1.17 3.54
CA TYR A 130 -3.76 -1.80 2.42
C TYR A 130 -4.34 -0.70 1.53
N VAL A 131 -3.85 -0.57 0.30
CA VAL A 131 -4.29 0.46 -0.65
C VAL A 131 -4.87 -0.25 -1.86
N MET A 132 -6.20 -0.17 -2.02
CA MET A 132 -6.91 -0.85 -3.12
C MET A 132 -6.60 -2.34 -3.19
N ASN A 133 -6.44 -2.97 -2.02
CA ASN A 133 -6.22 -4.39 -1.85
C ASN A 133 -6.91 -4.84 -0.54
N GLU A 134 -7.26 -6.10 -0.47
CA GLU A 134 -8.02 -6.67 0.65
C GLU A 134 -7.09 -7.41 1.63
N PRO A 135 -7.17 -7.15 2.94
CA PRO A 135 -6.53 -7.98 3.93
C PRO A 135 -7.06 -9.42 3.86
N LEU A 136 -6.16 -10.40 3.99
CA LEU A 136 -6.56 -11.82 4.01
C LEU A 136 -7.14 -12.28 5.35
N LYS A 137 -6.80 -11.55 6.42
CA LYS A 137 -7.30 -11.83 7.76
C LYS A 137 -8.62 -11.10 7.95
N ASP A 138 -9.56 -11.77 8.60
CA ASP A 138 -10.77 -11.12 9.08
C ASP A 138 -10.41 -10.00 10.05
N TYR A 139 -11.19 -8.92 10.00
CA TYR A 139 -10.97 -7.75 10.83
C TYR A 139 -12.29 -7.15 11.29
N GLU A 140 -12.20 -6.31 12.31
CA GLU A 140 -13.25 -5.38 12.69
C GLU A 140 -12.81 -3.94 12.38
N THR A 141 -13.77 -3.13 11.94
CA THR A 141 -13.54 -1.69 11.77
C THR A 141 -13.57 -1.02 13.13
N VAL A 142 -12.44 -0.42 13.51
CA VAL A 142 -12.29 0.34 14.76
C VAL A 142 -12.62 1.81 14.55
N VAL A 143 -12.16 2.36 13.43
CA VAL A 143 -12.29 3.77 13.05
C VAL A 143 -12.66 3.88 11.59
N ASP A 144 -13.51 4.85 11.26
CA ASP A 144 -13.84 5.20 9.89
C ASP A 144 -13.61 6.69 9.65
N ALA A 145 -12.49 7.02 9.00
CA ALA A 145 -12.09 8.40 8.75
C ALA A 145 -12.80 9.05 7.54
N SER A 146 -13.93 8.48 7.11
CA SER A 146 -14.65 8.87 5.89
C SER A 146 -15.77 9.89 6.11
N GLY A 147 -16.09 10.23 7.37
CA GLY A 147 -17.30 11.00 7.68
C GLY A 147 -17.14 11.95 8.87
N GLY A 148 -16.65 13.17 8.62
CA GLY A 148 -16.75 14.27 9.58
C GLY A 148 -16.96 15.60 8.87
N LEU A 149 -17.77 16.52 9.42
CA LEU A 149 -17.92 17.87 8.87
C LEU A 149 -16.58 18.63 8.76
N LYS A 150 -15.58 18.28 9.59
CA LYS A 150 -14.19 18.76 9.49
C LYS A 150 -13.37 18.08 8.38
N ALA A 151 -13.81 16.91 7.89
CA ALA A 151 -13.15 16.18 6.81
C ALA A 151 -13.26 16.92 5.48
N LYS A 152 -14.37 17.64 5.23
CA LYS A 152 -14.51 18.48 4.02
C LYS A 152 -13.41 19.54 3.95
N SER A 153 -13.15 20.27 5.03
CA SER A 153 -12.18 21.39 5.07
C SER A 153 -10.73 20.96 4.78
N TYR A 154 -10.30 19.78 5.26
CA TYR A 154 -8.95 19.27 5.01
C TYR A 154 -8.84 18.50 3.68
N PHE A 155 -9.92 17.85 3.21
CA PHE A 155 -9.98 17.29 1.84
C PHE A 155 -10.02 18.39 0.76
N THR A 156 -10.50 19.58 1.10
CA THR A 156 -10.50 20.77 0.23
C THR A 156 -9.32 21.70 0.49
N GLY A 157 -8.33 21.29 1.29
CA GLY A 157 -7.18 22.08 1.73
C GLY A 157 -6.16 22.40 0.63
N GLY A 158 -6.63 22.82 -0.54
CA GLY A 158 -5.81 23.30 -1.63
C GLY A 158 -5.72 22.32 -2.79
N ILE A 159 -5.61 22.90 -3.98
CA ILE A 159 -5.24 22.25 -5.24
C ILE A 159 -3.79 21.79 -5.09
N VAL A 160 -3.57 20.66 -4.41
CA VAL A 160 -2.22 20.12 -4.23
C VAL A 160 -2.14 18.81 -5.00
N ASN A 161 -1.31 18.80 -6.04
CA ASN A 161 -0.96 17.62 -6.80
C ASN A 161 -0.02 16.73 -5.97
N ASN A 162 -0.55 16.20 -4.86
CA ASN A 162 0.16 15.28 -3.99
C ASN A 162 0.38 13.95 -4.72
N SER A 163 1.30 13.17 -4.21
CA SER A 163 1.52 11.81 -4.66
C SER A 163 0.60 10.80 -3.98
N ILE A 164 0.49 9.58 -4.52
CA ILE A 164 -0.27 8.49 -3.87
C ILE A 164 0.27 8.23 -2.46
N GLU A 165 1.59 8.20 -2.30
CA GLU A 165 2.24 7.95 -1.01
C GLU A 165 1.91 9.03 0.01
N GLU A 166 1.99 10.31 -0.38
CA GLU A 166 1.65 11.46 0.48
C GLU A 166 0.18 11.46 0.89
N ASP A 167 -0.73 11.14 -0.03
CA ASP A 167 -2.17 11.04 0.27
C ASP A 167 -2.41 9.92 1.29
N ILE A 168 -1.78 8.76 1.08
CA ILE A 168 -1.92 7.60 1.98
C ILE A 168 -1.30 7.86 3.36
N GLU A 169 -0.14 8.51 3.45
CA GLU A 169 0.44 8.92 4.73
C GLU A 169 -0.50 9.83 5.52
N GLN A 170 -1.14 10.80 4.86
CA GLN A 170 -2.12 11.68 5.51
C GLN A 170 -3.32 10.90 6.04
N PHE A 171 -3.81 9.90 5.28
CA PHE A 171 -4.87 9.02 5.75
C PHE A 171 -4.43 8.17 6.94
N VAL A 172 -3.25 7.58 6.90
CA VAL A 172 -2.70 6.76 8.00
C VAL A 172 -2.59 7.59 9.28
N ARG A 173 -2.03 8.80 9.20
CA ARG A 173 -1.92 9.71 10.34
C ARG A 173 -3.28 10.11 10.91
N ARG A 174 -4.29 10.34 10.05
CA ARG A 174 -5.66 10.66 10.48
C ARG A 174 -6.31 9.50 11.21
N VAL A 175 -6.27 8.32 10.61
CA VAL A 175 -6.86 7.09 11.17
C VAL A 175 -6.20 6.76 12.52
N LYS A 176 -4.87 6.89 12.61
CA LYS A 176 -4.13 6.70 13.87
C LYS A 176 -4.55 7.71 14.93
N LYS A 177 -4.65 9.00 14.58
CA LYS A 177 -5.10 10.05 15.51
C LYS A 177 -6.51 9.78 16.03
N GLU A 178 -7.45 9.44 15.16
CA GLU A 178 -8.82 9.12 15.55
C GLU A 178 -8.89 7.87 16.45
N ALA A 179 -8.06 6.86 16.17
CA ALA A 179 -7.93 5.65 17.00
C ALA A 179 -7.38 5.97 18.40
N ASP A 180 -6.38 6.84 18.48
CA ASP A 180 -5.78 7.31 19.73
C ASP A 180 -6.78 8.14 20.57
N GLU A 181 -7.58 9.01 19.92
CA GLU A 181 -8.62 9.82 20.57
C GLU A 181 -9.70 8.94 21.23
N ILE A 182 -10.09 7.84 20.58
CA ILE A 182 -11.07 6.88 21.13
C ILE A 182 -10.41 5.76 21.97
N LYS A 183 -9.08 5.81 22.15
CA LYS A 183 -8.27 4.83 22.91
C LYS A 183 -8.48 3.38 22.48
N LYS A 184 -8.66 3.14 21.17
CA LYS A 184 -8.75 1.78 20.62
C LYS A 184 -7.58 1.52 19.67
N PRO A 185 -6.74 0.52 19.94
CA PRO A 185 -5.62 0.20 19.06
C PRO A 185 -6.10 -0.35 17.71
N ILE A 186 -5.34 -0.05 16.66
CA ILE A 186 -5.52 -0.56 15.30
C ILE A 186 -4.26 -1.30 14.86
N ASP A 187 -4.42 -2.33 14.05
CA ASP A 187 -3.32 -3.13 13.50
C ASP A 187 -2.97 -2.70 12.07
N ALA A 188 -3.95 -2.18 11.34
CA ALA A 188 -3.82 -1.83 9.94
C ALA A 188 -4.74 -0.68 9.52
N VAL A 189 -4.41 -0.11 8.36
CA VAL A 189 -5.23 0.88 7.65
C VAL A 189 -5.64 0.30 6.32
N VAL A 190 -6.92 0.34 5.99
CA VAL A 190 -7.46 -0.09 4.69
C VAL A 190 -8.02 1.11 3.97
N TYR A 191 -7.46 1.41 2.81
CA TYR A 191 -7.94 2.43 1.88
C TYR A 191 -8.64 1.75 0.71
N SER A 192 -9.95 1.89 0.64
CA SER A 192 -10.79 1.35 -0.44
C SER A 192 -10.99 2.38 -1.56
N SER A 193 -11.44 1.90 -2.72
CA SER A 193 -11.91 2.78 -3.79
C SER A 193 -13.01 3.72 -3.25
N GLY A 194 -12.90 5.02 -3.54
CA GLY A 194 -13.84 6.05 -3.05
C GLY A 194 -13.36 7.00 -1.95
N LYS A 195 -12.04 7.15 -1.72
CA LYS A 195 -11.47 8.09 -0.73
C LYS A 195 -11.80 7.76 0.74
N ARG A 196 -12.13 6.49 1.01
CA ARG A 196 -12.44 5.95 2.35
C ARG A 196 -11.22 5.26 2.92
N ALA A 197 -10.80 5.69 4.11
CA ALA A 197 -9.74 5.05 4.89
C ALA A 197 -10.31 4.62 6.24
N ILE A 198 -10.17 3.33 6.55
CA ILE A 198 -10.63 2.75 7.81
C ILE A 198 -9.44 2.20 8.61
N GLY A 199 -9.52 2.36 9.93
CA GLY A 199 -8.62 1.70 10.87
C GLY A 199 -9.22 0.37 11.30
N VAL A 200 -8.44 -0.70 11.18
CA VAL A 200 -8.93 -2.05 11.43
C VAL A 200 -8.09 -2.77 12.47
N LYS A 201 -8.73 -3.68 13.19
CA LYS A 201 -8.09 -4.62 14.11
C LYS A 201 -8.35 -6.03 13.63
N PHE A 202 -7.29 -6.83 13.51
CA PHE A 202 -7.44 -8.21 13.05
C PHE A 202 -8.07 -9.08 14.15
N LYS A 203 -8.91 -10.02 13.74
CA LYS A 203 -9.52 -11.02 14.63
C LYS A 203 -8.55 -12.16 14.92
#